data_AF-A0A2N2FKP2-F1
#
_entry.id   AF-A0A2N2FKP2-F1
#
_cell.length_a   1.000
_cell.length_b   1.000
_cell.length_c   1.000
_cell.angle_alpha   90.00
_cell.angle_beta   90.00
_cell.angle_gamma   90.00
#
_symmetry.space_group_name_H-M   'P 1'
#
loop_
_entity.id
_entity.type
_entity.pdbx_description
1 polymer ?
#
loop_
_entity_poly.entity_id
_entity_poly.type
_entity_poly.pdbx_seq_one_letter_code
_entity_poly.pdbx_strand_id
1 'polypeptide(L)'
;MNKRKISLFKKTYRATGSMAAAARAAEIAPDEARQLRAQLLAEPASLPGQGEADDLGRAVAALESEAVRRALTGVEVPVFHQGRECGNTVKHSDQLLMFLLKTLKPSRYAGARDASPAGPGRVVELDIDLSAGEDMEQAEQQG
;
A
#
# COMPACT_ATOMS: atom_id res chain seq x y z
N MET A 1 20.29 17.12 15.52
CA MET A 1 18.87 16.70 15.57
C MET A 1 18.58 15.97 16.89
N ASN A 2 17.44 16.23 17.52
CA ASN A 2 17.12 15.71 18.86
C ASN A 2 16.79 14.21 18.84
N LYS A 3 17.30 13.43 19.81
CA LYS A 3 17.05 11.97 19.93
C LYS A 3 15.57 11.59 19.93
N ARG A 4 14.71 12.44 20.51
CA ARG A 4 13.24 12.27 20.51
C ARG A 4 12.66 12.33 19.09
N LYS A 5 13.07 13.32 18.28
CA LYS A 5 12.61 13.47 16.90
C LYS A 5 13.04 12.29 16.03
N ILE A 6 14.29 11.84 16.19
CA ILE A 6 14.81 10.65 15.49
C ILE A 6 13.99 9.41 15.84
N SER A 7 13.75 9.16 17.13
CA SER A 7 12.95 8.02 17.59
C SER A 7 11.52 8.05 17.03
N LEU A 8 10.88 9.22 17.06
CA LEU A 8 9.53 9.40 16.55
C LEU A 8 9.45 9.21 15.01
N PHE A 9 10.45 9.71 14.28
CA PHE A 9 10.59 9.46 12.85
C PHE A 9 10.69 7.96 12.56
N LYS A 10 11.63 7.26 13.20
CA LYS A 10 11.86 5.82 13.01
C LYS A 10 10.59 5.01 13.29
N LYS A 11 9.92 5.28 14.42
CA LYS A 11 8.67 4.60 14.80
C LYS A 11 7.56 4.80 13.76
N THR A 12 7.32 6.04 13.35
CA THR A 12 6.25 6.38 12.40
C THR A 12 6.55 5.82 11.00
N TYR A 13 7.81 5.91 10.57
CA TYR A 13 8.24 5.38 9.29
C TYR A 13 8.09 3.86 9.22
N ARG A 14 8.46 3.12 10.30
CA ARG A 14 8.27 1.67 10.38
C ARG A 14 6.80 1.26 10.36
N ALA A 15 5.93 2.03 11.00
CA ALA A 15 4.50 1.73 11.05
C ALA A 15 3.76 2.01 9.72
N THR A 16 4.25 2.95 8.91
CA THR A 16 3.49 3.48 7.76
C THR A 16 4.18 3.33 6.41
N GLY A 17 5.49 3.06 6.39
CA GLY A 17 6.33 3.15 5.20
C GLY A 17 6.43 4.56 4.59
N SER A 18 5.79 5.58 5.18
CA SER A 18 5.64 6.90 4.59
C SER A 18 6.64 7.90 5.14
N MET A 19 7.58 8.33 4.29
CA MET A 19 8.56 9.36 4.64
C MET A 19 7.89 10.69 5.00
N ALA A 20 6.81 11.04 4.31
CA ALA A 20 6.07 12.29 4.56
C ALA A 20 5.32 12.26 5.89
N ALA A 21 4.67 11.14 6.23
CA ALA A 21 4.00 10.98 7.52
C ALA A 21 5.01 11.01 8.68
N ALA A 22 6.14 10.32 8.52
CA ALA A 22 7.21 10.28 9.52
C ALA A 22 7.88 11.65 9.72
N ALA A 23 8.14 12.39 8.64
CA ALA A 23 8.74 13.72 8.71
C ALA A 23 7.81 14.73 9.42
N ARG A 24 6.51 14.68 9.12
CA ARG A 24 5.50 15.49 9.82
C ARG A 24 5.42 15.13 11.30
N ALA A 25 5.33 13.85 11.62
CA ALA A 25 5.24 13.40 13.01
C ALA A 25 6.46 13.82 13.84
N ALA A 26 7.66 13.76 13.25
CA ALA A 26 8.90 14.17 13.92
C ALA A 26 9.18 15.68 13.85
N GLU A 27 8.38 16.45 13.11
CA GLU A 27 8.59 17.87 12.83
C GLU A 27 10.02 18.15 12.31
N ILE A 28 10.41 17.41 11.27
CA ILE A 28 11.74 17.52 10.65
C ILE A 28 11.63 17.93 9.18
N ALA A 29 12.69 18.55 8.66
CA ALA A 29 12.74 18.97 7.27
C ALA A 29 12.86 17.76 6.31
N PRO A 30 12.42 17.88 5.04
CA PRO A 30 12.51 16.80 4.06
C PRO A 30 13.94 16.27 3.82
N ASP A 31 14.95 17.15 3.88
CA ASP A 31 16.35 16.76 3.73
C ASP A 31 16.83 15.89 4.90
N GLU A 32 16.46 16.26 6.13
CA GLU A 32 16.75 15.47 7.34
C GLU A 32 16.05 14.12 7.30
N ALA A 33 14.81 14.07 6.83
CA ALA A 33 14.05 12.83 6.67
C ALA A 33 14.73 11.87 5.66
N ARG A 34 15.24 12.40 4.54
CA ARG A 34 16.01 11.62 3.56
C ARG A 34 17.30 11.07 4.16
N GLN A 35 18.04 11.88 4.92
CA GLN A 35 19.26 11.44 5.60
C GLN A 35 18.97 10.34 6.64
N LEU A 36 17.92 10.50 7.46
CA LEU A 36 17.52 9.49 8.43
C LEU A 36 17.07 8.18 7.77
N ARG A 37 16.38 8.26 6.63
CA ARG A 37 16.02 7.08 5.84
C ARG A 37 17.28 6.37 5.30
N ALA A 38 18.25 7.11 4.80
CA ALA A 38 19.50 6.53 4.31
C ALA A 38 20.29 5.86 5.45
N GLN A 39 20.33 6.48 6.63
CA GLN A 39 20.94 5.90 7.83
C GLN A 39 20.23 4.62 8.29
N LEU A 40 18.90 4.63 8.30
CA LEU A 40 18.09 3.42 8.57
C LEU A 40 18.44 2.30 7.61
N LEU A 41 18.44 2.56 6.30
CA LEU A 41 18.77 1.54 5.29
C LEU A 41 20.23 1.06 5.33
N ALA A 42 21.12 1.81 5.98
CA ALA A 42 22.51 1.45 6.17
C ALA A 42 22.78 0.73 7.50
N GLU A 43 21.80 0.71 8.43
CA GLU A 43 21.89 -0.09 9.64
C GLU A 43 21.82 -1.57 9.23
N PRO A 44 22.84 -2.40 9.56
CA PRO A 44 22.83 -3.80 9.16
C PRO A 44 21.60 -4.48 9.77
N ALA A 45 20.84 -5.17 8.93
CA ALA A 45 19.65 -5.91 9.34
C ALA A 45 19.98 -6.75 10.58
N SER A 46 19.36 -6.41 11.71
CA SER A 46 19.55 -7.14 12.96
C SER A 46 18.93 -8.52 12.78
N LEU A 47 19.78 -9.49 12.44
CA LEU A 47 19.52 -10.92 12.24
C LEU A 47 18.80 -11.30 10.94
N PRO A 48 19.21 -12.41 10.28
CA PRO A 48 18.46 -13.00 9.18
C PRO A 48 17.09 -13.45 9.69
N GLY A 49 16.02 -12.88 9.11
CA GLY A 49 14.63 -13.17 9.47
C GLY A 49 14.01 -12.30 10.57
N GLN A 50 14.70 -11.25 11.05
CA GLN A 50 14.12 -10.27 12.00
C GLN A 50 14.49 -8.79 11.72
N GLY A 51 15.33 -8.52 10.72
CA GLY A 51 15.76 -7.17 10.39
C GLY A 51 14.88 -6.53 9.33
N GLU A 52 14.36 -5.33 9.60
CA GLU A 52 13.89 -4.24 8.69
C GLU A 52 13.05 -4.55 7.43
N ALA A 53 13.35 -5.62 6.71
CA ALA A 53 12.48 -6.34 5.80
C ALA A 53 11.11 -6.66 6.43
N ASP A 54 11.04 -6.86 7.75
CA ASP A 54 9.77 -7.17 8.43
C ASP A 54 8.88 -5.93 8.60
N ASP A 55 9.45 -4.75 8.89
CA ASP A 55 8.67 -3.52 9.12
C ASP A 55 8.27 -2.83 7.81
N LEU A 56 9.22 -2.72 6.87
CA LEU A 56 8.88 -2.27 5.53
C LEU A 56 7.99 -3.29 4.83
N GLY A 57 8.23 -4.59 5.05
CA GLY A 57 7.36 -5.67 4.59
C GLY A 57 5.94 -5.54 5.15
N ARG A 58 5.79 -5.24 6.45
CA ARG A 58 4.48 -4.93 7.05
C ARG A 58 3.79 -3.74 6.40
N ALA A 59 4.52 -2.64 6.17
CA ALA A 59 3.96 -1.46 5.52
C ALA A 59 3.56 -1.73 4.06
N VAL A 60 4.37 -2.50 3.33
CA VAL A 60 4.08 -2.94 1.96
C VAL A 60 2.85 -3.85 1.96
N ALA A 61 2.80 -4.86 2.83
CA ALA A 61 1.65 -5.76 2.95
C ALA A 61 0.35 -5.01 3.28
N ALA A 62 0.41 -3.98 4.11
CA ALA A 62 -0.74 -3.11 4.39
C ALA A 62 -1.18 -2.33 3.14
N LEU A 63 -0.24 -1.81 2.35
CA LEU A 63 -0.56 -1.13 1.09
C LEU A 63 -1.14 -2.09 0.06
N GLU A 64 -0.61 -3.31 -0.03
CA GLU A 64 -1.10 -4.37 -0.91
C GLU A 64 -2.52 -4.76 -0.54
N SER A 65 -2.77 -4.99 0.75
CA SER A 65 -4.12 -5.29 1.29
C SER A 65 -5.11 -4.17 0.97
N GLU A 66 -4.71 -2.90 1.17
CA GLU A 66 -5.58 -1.76 0.84
C GLU A 66 -5.79 -1.61 -0.67
N ALA A 67 -4.79 -1.92 -1.50
CA ALA A 67 -4.94 -1.90 -2.94
C ALA A 67 -5.96 -2.95 -3.42
N VAL A 68 -5.90 -4.18 -2.87
CA VAL A 68 -6.89 -5.23 -3.12
C VAL A 68 -8.27 -4.79 -2.67
N ARG A 69 -8.41 -4.27 -1.44
CA ARG A 69 -9.70 -3.80 -0.90
C ARG A 69 -10.32 -2.70 -1.78
N ARG A 70 -9.53 -1.74 -2.25
CA ARG A 70 -10.02 -0.68 -3.15
C ARG A 70 -10.38 -1.17 -4.55
N ALA A 71 -9.67 -2.17 -5.05
CA ALA A 71 -9.96 -2.75 -6.35
C ALA A 71 -11.25 -3.59 -6.30
N LEU A 72 -11.37 -4.50 -5.32
CA LEU A 72 -12.46 -5.47 -5.24
C LEU A 72 -13.69 -4.93 -4.48
N THR A 73 -13.50 -4.41 -3.27
CA THR A 73 -14.60 -3.89 -2.43
C THR A 73 -14.94 -2.43 -2.75
N GLY A 74 -13.96 -1.63 -3.18
CA GLY A 74 -14.15 -0.22 -3.46
C GLY A 74 -14.08 0.68 -2.22
N VAL A 75 -14.39 1.96 -2.41
CA VAL A 75 -14.43 2.98 -1.35
C VAL A 75 -15.73 3.73 -1.44
N GLU A 76 -16.39 3.94 -0.30
CA GLU A 76 -17.57 4.77 -0.22
C GLU A 76 -17.21 6.24 -0.46
N VAL A 77 -17.90 6.86 -1.41
CA VAL A 77 -17.70 8.27 -1.78
C VAL A 77 -19.04 9.00 -1.79
N PRO A 78 -19.09 10.24 -1.25
CA PRO A 78 -20.30 11.04 -1.28
C PRO A 78 -20.64 11.50 -2.71
N VAL A 79 -21.93 11.50 -3.02
CA VAL A 79 -22.51 11.98 -4.28
C VAL A 79 -23.10 13.36 -4.04
N PHE A 80 -22.65 14.33 -4.82
CA PHE A 80 -23.17 15.70 -4.76
C PHE A 80 -24.01 16.02 -5.98
N HIS A 81 -25.18 16.61 -5.75
CA HIS A 81 -26.02 17.20 -6.80
C HIS A 81 -26.38 18.63 -6.40
N GLN A 82 -26.11 19.58 -7.30
CA GLN A 82 -26.32 21.01 -7.06
C GLN A 82 -25.65 21.54 -5.76
N GLY A 83 -24.45 21.05 -5.45
CA GLY A 83 -23.69 21.48 -4.27
C GLY A 83 -24.21 20.93 -2.94
N ARG A 84 -25.20 20.04 -2.95
CA ARG A 84 -25.69 19.34 -1.76
C ARG A 84 -25.33 17.86 -1.84
N GLU A 85 -24.92 17.29 -0.73
CA GLU A 85 -24.71 15.84 -0.60
C GLU A 85 -26.07 15.15 -0.68
N CYS A 86 -26.20 14.16 -1.57
CA CYS A 86 -27.45 13.49 -1.90
C CYS A 86 -27.43 12.00 -1.61
N GLY A 87 -26.30 11.46 -1.15
CA GLY A 87 -26.13 10.06 -0.82
C GLY A 87 -24.68 9.61 -1.02
N ASN A 88 -24.48 8.31 -0.94
CA ASN A 88 -23.16 7.69 -1.06
C ASN A 88 -23.17 6.65 -2.18
N THR A 89 -22.04 6.46 -2.84
CA THR A 89 -21.83 5.38 -3.81
C THR A 89 -20.52 4.68 -3.51
N VAL A 90 -20.41 3.41 -3.85
CA VAL A 90 -19.14 2.70 -3.80
C VAL A 90 -18.39 2.93 -5.12
N LYS A 91 -17.13 3.36 -5.03
CA LYS A 91 -16.24 3.53 -6.17
C LYS A 91 -15.13 2.49 -6.14
N HIS A 92 -15.13 1.61 -7.14
CA HIS A 92 -14.04 0.67 -7.39
C HIS A 92 -12.88 1.34 -8.14
N SER A 93 -11.68 0.77 -7.99
CA SER A 93 -10.48 1.27 -8.67
C SER A 93 -10.00 0.29 -9.74
N ASP A 94 -10.48 0.49 -10.98
CA ASP A 94 -10.06 -0.31 -12.14
C ASP A 94 -8.56 -0.21 -12.42
N GLN A 95 -7.95 0.93 -12.10
CA GLN A 95 -6.50 1.12 -12.22
C GLN A 95 -5.74 0.19 -11.27
N LEU A 96 -6.17 0.08 -10.01
CA LEU A 96 -5.56 -0.85 -9.05
C LEU A 96 -5.85 -2.30 -9.42
N LEU A 97 -7.06 -2.61 -9.88
CA LEU A 97 -7.42 -3.95 -10.38
C LEU A 97 -6.50 -4.37 -11.53
N MET A 98 -6.34 -3.51 -12.54
CA MET A 98 -5.48 -3.79 -13.69
C MET A 98 -4.00 -3.89 -13.27
N PHE A 99 -3.54 -3.06 -12.33
CA PHE A 99 -2.18 -3.14 -11.80
C PHE A 99 -1.91 -4.48 -11.08
N LEU A 100 -2.85 -4.95 -10.26
CA LEU A 100 -2.75 -6.24 -9.58
C LEU A 100 -2.72 -7.39 -10.60
N LEU A 101 -3.61 -7.40 -11.60
CA LEU A 101 -3.65 -8.43 -12.64
C LEU A 101 -2.36 -8.50 -13.46
N LYS A 102 -1.78 -7.34 -13.81
CA LYS A 102 -0.48 -7.28 -14.51
C LYS A 102 0.66 -7.82 -13.67
N THR A 103 0.65 -7.55 -12.37
CA THR A 103 1.68 -8.03 -11.43
C THR A 103 1.59 -9.54 -11.22
N LEU A 104 0.38 -10.08 -11.03
CA LEU A 104 0.14 -11.49 -10.70
C LEU A 104 0.17 -12.42 -11.92
N LYS A 105 -0.32 -11.95 -13.06
CA LYS A 105 -0.43 -12.74 -14.31
C LYS A 105 0.12 -11.95 -15.50
N PRO A 106 1.42 -11.57 -15.48
CA PRO A 106 2.02 -10.72 -16.51
C PRO A 106 1.93 -11.35 -17.90
N SER A 107 2.06 -12.66 -18.03
CA SER A 107 1.96 -13.38 -19.32
C SER A 107 0.64 -13.17 -20.04
N ARG A 108 -0.43 -12.83 -19.31
CA ARG A 108 -1.78 -12.65 -19.85
C ARG A 108 -2.19 -11.18 -19.95
N TYR A 109 -1.69 -10.32 -19.06
CA TYR A 109 -2.19 -8.94 -18.92
C TYR A 109 -1.12 -7.85 -19.13
N ALA A 110 0.18 -8.18 -19.17
CA ALA A 110 1.21 -7.19 -19.46
C ALA A 110 1.17 -6.77 -20.94
N GLY A 111 1.20 -5.47 -21.20
CA GLY A 111 1.31 -4.93 -22.56
C GLY A 111 2.77 -4.89 -23.02
N ALA A 112 3.00 -4.74 -24.33
CA ALA A 112 4.35 -4.63 -24.91
C ALA A 112 5.19 -3.47 -24.31
N ARG A 113 4.54 -2.43 -23.78
CA ARG A 113 5.20 -1.30 -23.07
C ARG A 113 5.56 -1.60 -21.61
N ASP A 114 4.98 -2.65 -21.03
CA ASP A 114 5.23 -3.07 -19.65
C ASP A 114 6.44 -4.03 -19.55
N ALA A 115 6.94 -4.52 -20.70
CA ALA A 115 8.11 -5.39 -20.80
C ALA A 115 9.42 -4.57 -20.73
N SER A 116 9.72 -4.00 -19.58
CA SER A 116 11.09 -3.56 -19.28
C SER A 116 11.87 -4.77 -18.74
N PRO A 117 13.14 -5.00 -19.14
CA PRO A 117 13.91 -6.14 -18.65
C PRO A 117 14.05 -6.02 -17.13
N ALA A 118 13.49 -7.00 -16.44
CA ALA A 118 13.62 -7.14 -15.00
C ALA A 118 15.11 -7.10 -14.62
N GLY A 119 15.53 -6.05 -13.92
CA GLY A 119 16.64 -6.18 -12.97
C GLY A 119 16.31 -7.31 -11.99
N PRO A 120 17.31 -7.90 -11.31
CA PRO A 120 17.20 -9.19 -10.61
C PRO A 120 15.88 -9.28 -9.84
N GLY A 121 14.99 -10.13 -10.37
CA GLY A 121 13.56 -10.05 -10.15
C GLY A 121 13.18 -10.19 -8.68
N ARG A 122 12.51 -9.18 -8.15
CA ARG A 122 11.59 -9.40 -7.03
C ARG A 122 10.24 -9.77 -7.62
N VAL A 123 10.00 -11.07 -7.76
CA VAL A 123 8.63 -11.58 -7.81
C VAL A 123 8.02 -11.23 -6.45
N VAL A 124 6.99 -10.38 -6.46
CA VAL A 124 6.23 -10.09 -5.24
C VAL A 124 5.15 -11.16 -5.16
N GLU A 125 5.30 -12.09 -4.23
CA GLU A 125 4.25 -13.04 -3.89
C GLU A 125 3.21 -12.30 -3.06
N LEU A 126 2.06 -12.06 -3.67
CA LEU A 126 0.90 -11.43 -3.05
C LEU A 126 -0.06 -12.56 -2.65
N ASP A 127 -0.16 -12.83 -1.36
CA ASP A 127 -1.16 -13.76 -0.81
C ASP A 127 -2.49 -13.01 -0.70
N ILE A 128 -3.34 -13.16 -1.73
CA ILE A 128 -4.62 -12.46 -1.83
C ILE A 128 -5.74 -13.45 -1.55
N ASP A 129 -6.42 -13.28 -0.42
CA ASP A 129 -7.66 -13.98 -0.13
C ASP A 129 -8.80 -13.43 -1.00
N LEU A 130 -9.22 -14.23 -1.98
CA LEU A 130 -10.30 -13.90 -2.93
C LEU A 130 -11.68 -14.36 -2.44
N SER A 131 -11.80 -14.94 -1.24
CA SER A 131 -13.08 -15.46 -0.71
C SER A 131 -14.10 -14.37 -0.37
N ALA A 132 -13.69 -13.10 -0.28
CA ALA A 132 -14.56 -11.96 0.06
C ALA A 132 -15.69 -11.65 -0.96
N GLY A 133 -15.80 -12.41 -2.06
CA GLY A 133 -16.82 -12.25 -3.09
C GLY A 133 -18.02 -13.19 -3.00
N GLU A 134 -18.01 -14.20 -2.11
CA GLU A 134 -19.05 -15.26 -2.10
C GLU A 134 -20.30 -14.89 -1.27
N ASP A 135 -20.27 -13.79 -0.51
CA ASP A 135 -21.34 -13.46 0.45
C ASP A 135 -22.51 -12.62 -0.13
N MET A 136 -22.44 -12.13 -1.39
CA MET A 136 -23.51 -11.28 -1.94
C MET A 136 -24.60 -12.02 -2.72
N GLU A 137 -24.41 -13.27 -3.13
CA GLU A 137 -25.41 -13.98 -3.95
C GLU A 137 -26.60 -14.53 -3.16
N GLN A 138 -26.54 -14.56 -1.81
CA GLN A 138 -27.62 -15.14 -0.98
C GLN A 138 -28.66 -14.11 -0.49
N ALA A 139 -28.42 -12.81 -0.68
CA ALA A 139 -29.34 -11.76 -0.20
C ALA A 139 -30.47 -11.42 -1.18
N GLU A 140 -30.37 -11.79 -2.46
CA GLU A 140 -31.36 -11.43 -3.50
C GLU A 140 -32.47 -12.47 -3.74
N GLN A 141 -32.43 -13.65 -3.11
CA GLN A 141 -33.42 -14.71 -3.34
C GLN A 141 -34.53 -14.81 -2.28
N GLN A 142 -34.64 -13.86 -1.34
CA GLN A 142 -35.70 -13.84 -0.32
C GLN A 142 -36.50 -12.52 -0.23
N GLY A 143 -36.48 -11.72 -1.30
CA GLY A 143 -37.29 -10.50 -1.43
C GLY A 143 -38.61 -10.73 -2.17
#